data_AF-X1PVZ4-F1
#
_entry.id   AF-X1PVZ4-F1
#
_cell.length_a   1.000
_cell.length_b   1.000
_cell.length_c   1.000
_cell.angle_alpha   90.00
_cell.angle_beta   90.00
_cell.angle_gamma   90.00
#
_symmetry.space_group_name_H-M   'P 1'
#
loop_
_entity.id
_entity.type
_entity.pdbx_description
1 polymer ?
#
loop_
_entity_poly.entity_id
_entity_poly.type
_entity_poly.pdbx_seq_one_letter_code
_entity_poly.pdbx_strand_id
1 'polypeptide(L)'
;NSQIQHILVDEFQDTNFYQWRIIYALIEDWVSGSGIANEMFAQPTLFLVGDEGQSIYLFRGADVQLFREASRMMKENFGREGRYVYYRPEENYRSLDAVINFANFLFQKVMTGSREDNLKTSYIRFKKGREDKQKGEVGILLSRSPKKIGAQKMRELDAEIMGGKIQSIVGSSLVFDKEKGETLPCQWKDIAVLLRDRNSLPQIEAAFKHRNIPYVVIGSKGLFETPEVRLLYAILKFLRDPTDDLSFLSLLFSPCSYLSSKEVN
;
A
#
# COMPACT_ATOMS: atom_id res chain seq x y z
N ASN A 1 -4.75 37.01 7.01
CA ASN A 1 -4.62 35.60 7.41
C ASN A 1 -3.14 35.27 7.55
N SER A 2 -2.59 35.31 8.77
CA SER A 2 -1.13 35.39 9.01
C SER A 2 -0.54 34.22 9.81
N GLN A 3 -1.26 33.11 9.99
CA GLN A 3 -0.78 32.01 10.85
C GLN A 3 -0.03 30.88 10.12
N ILE A 4 -0.30 30.64 8.84
CA ILE A 4 0.35 29.56 8.10
C ILE A 4 1.48 30.15 7.26
N GLN A 5 2.73 29.77 7.57
CA GLN A 5 3.92 30.20 6.84
C GLN A 5 4.48 29.08 5.95
N HIS A 6 4.21 27.83 6.29
CA HIS A 6 4.74 26.67 5.59
C HIS A 6 3.64 25.65 5.36
N ILE A 7 3.51 25.19 4.11
CA ILE A 7 2.62 24.09 3.73
C ILE A 7 3.48 22.97 3.17
N LEU A 8 3.35 21.78 3.75
CA LEU A 8 4.03 20.57 3.29
C LEU A 8 2.97 19.55 2.90
N VAL A 9 3.08 19.03 1.68
CA VAL A 9 2.16 18.02 1.14
C VAL A 9 2.98 16.82 0.70
N ASP A 10 2.76 15.70 1.38
CA ASP A 10 3.32 14.40 1.02
C ASP A 10 2.32 13.60 0.17
N GLU A 11 2.81 12.60 -0.56
CA GLU A 11 2.01 11.76 -1.47
C GLU A 11 1.14 12.58 -2.46
N PHE A 12 1.70 13.67 -3.00
CA PHE A 12 0.96 14.62 -3.84
C PHE A 12 0.32 13.98 -5.08
N GLN A 13 0.89 12.88 -5.59
CA GLN A 13 0.33 12.12 -6.72
C GLN A 13 -1.06 11.50 -6.46
N ASP A 14 -1.47 11.43 -5.19
CA ASP A 14 -2.80 10.93 -4.77
C ASP A 14 -3.79 12.07 -4.49
N THR A 15 -3.37 13.32 -4.69
CA THR A 15 -4.21 14.51 -4.53
C THR A 15 -5.22 14.62 -5.67
N ASN A 16 -6.45 15.02 -5.36
CA ASN A 16 -7.47 15.33 -6.36
C ASN A 16 -7.61 16.84 -6.60
N PHE A 17 -8.34 17.21 -7.65
CA PHE A 17 -8.54 18.61 -8.05
C PHE A 17 -9.11 19.50 -6.92
N TYR A 18 -10.03 18.98 -6.10
CA TYR A 18 -10.63 19.76 -5.01
C TYR A 18 -9.63 20.03 -3.88
N GLN A 19 -8.83 19.03 -3.51
CA GLN A 19 -7.77 19.18 -2.51
C GLN A 19 -6.72 20.18 -2.98
N TRP A 20 -6.32 20.10 -4.26
CA TRP A 20 -5.40 21.10 -4.83
C TRP A 20 -5.98 22.50 -4.82
N ARG A 21 -7.26 22.68 -5.16
CA ARG A 21 -7.92 24.00 -5.09
C ARG A 21 -7.90 24.60 -3.69
N ILE A 22 -8.06 23.76 -2.66
CA ILE A 22 -7.95 24.21 -1.26
C ILE A 22 -6.52 24.67 -0.98
N ILE A 23 -5.52 23.85 -1.33
CA ILE A 23 -4.10 24.21 -1.15
C ILE A 23 -3.77 25.51 -1.89
N TYR A 24 -4.24 25.65 -3.13
CA TYR A 24 -4.03 26.83 -3.96
C TYR A 24 -4.68 28.09 -3.36
N ALA A 25 -5.91 27.99 -2.87
CA ALA A 25 -6.60 29.11 -2.21
C ALA A 25 -5.86 29.58 -0.94
N LEU A 26 -5.18 28.68 -0.22
CA LEU A 26 -4.39 29.05 0.96
C LEU A 26 -3.12 29.84 0.62
N ILE A 27 -2.62 29.71 -0.61
CA ILE A 27 -1.37 30.36 -1.06
C ILE A 27 -1.62 31.47 -2.09
N GLU A 28 -2.88 31.78 -2.40
CA GLU A 28 -3.24 32.75 -3.43
C GLU A 28 -2.61 34.12 -3.16
N ASP A 29 -2.64 34.55 -1.90
CA ASP A 29 -1.98 35.79 -1.42
C ASP A 29 -0.44 35.75 -1.57
N TRP A 30 0.17 34.57 -1.58
CA TRP A 30 1.62 34.40 -1.79
C TRP A 30 1.96 34.49 -3.28
N VAL A 31 1.09 33.96 -4.13
CA VAL A 31 1.21 34.00 -5.60
C VAL A 31 1.04 35.42 -6.12
N SER A 32 0.09 36.18 -5.58
CA SER A 32 -0.21 37.55 -6.02
C SER A 32 0.79 38.59 -5.52
N GLY A 33 1.74 38.20 -4.65
CA GLY A 33 2.73 39.13 -4.06
C GLY A 33 2.13 40.14 -3.07
N SER A 34 0.84 40.01 -2.73
CA SER A 34 0.13 40.88 -1.77
C SER A 34 0.29 40.42 -0.31
N GLY A 35 0.83 39.21 -0.10
CA GLY A 35 1.15 38.69 1.21
C GLY A 35 2.28 39.47 1.86
N ILE A 36 1.96 40.10 3.00
CA ILE A 36 2.81 40.89 3.90
C ILE A 36 4.27 40.42 3.86
N ALA A 37 5.10 41.07 3.04
CA ALA A 37 6.55 41.08 3.22
C ALA A 37 6.84 41.91 4.48
N ASN A 38 6.51 41.35 5.64
CA ASN A 38 7.04 41.85 6.88
C ASN A 38 8.48 41.36 6.91
N GLU A 39 9.44 42.28 6.87
CA GLU A 39 10.88 41.97 7.05
C GLU A 39 11.16 41.16 8.33
N MET A 40 10.18 41.09 9.24
CA MET A 40 10.19 40.35 10.50
C MET A 40 9.81 38.86 10.39
N PHE A 41 9.23 38.38 9.28
CA PHE A 41 8.80 36.98 9.11
C PHE A 41 9.43 36.31 7.89
N ALA A 42 9.73 35.02 8.01
CA ALA A 42 10.25 34.22 6.91
C ALA A 42 9.26 34.21 5.73
N GLN A 43 9.79 34.26 4.50
CA GLN A 43 8.99 34.13 3.28
C GLN A 43 8.22 32.80 3.32
N PRO A 44 6.91 32.81 3.00
CA PRO A 44 6.12 31.60 3.08
C PRO A 44 6.59 30.57 2.04
N THR A 45 6.43 29.27 2.35
CA THR A 45 6.87 28.17 1.48
C THR A 45 5.81 27.11 1.30
N LEU A 46 5.78 26.56 0.08
CA LEU A 46 5.03 25.35 -0.26
C LEU A 46 6.03 24.26 -0.68
N PHE A 47 5.93 23.08 -0.06
CA PHE A 47 6.75 21.93 -0.38
C PHE A 47 5.85 20.75 -0.77
N LEU A 48 5.95 20.32 -2.02
CA LEU A 48 5.19 19.21 -2.57
C LEU A 48 6.13 18.02 -2.82
N VAL A 49 5.78 16.87 -2.26
CA VAL A 49 6.51 15.61 -2.44
C VAL A 49 5.57 14.59 -3.07
N GLY A 50 6.05 13.87 -4.07
CA GLY A 50 5.32 12.77 -4.67
C GLY A 50 6.07 12.11 -5.82
N ASP A 51 5.49 11.01 -6.31
CA ASP A 51 6.03 10.23 -7.42
C ASP A 51 4.89 9.87 -8.40
N GLU A 52 4.92 10.44 -9.61
CA GLU A 52 3.96 10.14 -10.68
C GLU A 52 3.87 8.63 -10.99
N GLY A 53 4.96 7.88 -10.79
CA GLY A 53 5.02 6.44 -11.03
C GLY A 53 4.27 5.60 -9.99
N GLN A 54 3.90 6.20 -8.84
CA GLN A 54 3.22 5.53 -7.73
C GLN A 54 1.74 5.90 -7.61
N SER A 55 1.19 6.71 -8.53
CA SER A 55 -0.23 7.04 -8.54
C SER A 55 -1.08 5.81 -8.90
N ILE A 56 -1.63 5.15 -7.87
CA ILE A 56 -2.43 3.92 -7.99
C ILE A 56 -3.91 4.13 -7.59
N TYR A 57 -4.28 5.35 -7.19
CA TYR A 57 -5.62 5.69 -6.70
C TYR A 57 -6.51 6.39 -7.73
N LEU A 58 -6.33 6.10 -9.03
CA LEU A 58 -7.19 6.65 -10.09
C LEU A 58 -8.69 6.44 -9.83
N PHE A 59 -9.07 5.31 -9.22
CA PHE A 59 -10.46 5.01 -8.82
C PHE A 59 -11.04 5.95 -7.75
N ARG A 60 -10.19 6.73 -7.07
CA ARG A 60 -10.57 7.79 -6.11
C ARG A 60 -10.48 9.19 -6.71
N GLY A 61 -10.21 9.30 -8.01
CA GLY A 61 -10.05 10.58 -8.70
C GLY A 61 -8.69 11.25 -8.48
N ALA A 62 -7.66 10.50 -8.05
CA ALA A 62 -6.29 10.97 -8.13
C ALA A 62 -5.91 11.19 -9.61
N ASP A 63 -5.32 12.35 -9.91
CA ASP A 63 -4.99 12.74 -11.27
C ASP A 63 -3.50 13.07 -11.39
N VAL A 64 -2.75 12.24 -12.12
CA VAL A 64 -1.33 12.47 -12.39
C VAL A 64 -1.10 13.79 -13.14
N GLN A 65 -2.10 14.26 -13.90
CA GLN A 65 -2.02 15.56 -14.58
C GLN A 65 -1.91 16.72 -13.59
N LEU A 66 -2.53 16.59 -12.41
CA LEU A 66 -2.49 17.59 -11.35
C LEU A 66 -1.06 17.82 -10.86
N PHE A 67 -0.27 16.76 -10.77
CA PHE A 67 1.15 16.85 -10.40
C PHE A 67 1.92 17.73 -11.39
N ARG A 68 1.72 17.49 -12.69
CA ARG A 68 2.37 18.24 -13.78
C ARG A 68 1.85 19.67 -13.87
N GLU A 69 0.55 19.86 -13.70
CA GLU A 69 -0.09 21.18 -13.72
C GLU A 69 0.37 22.04 -12.54
N ALA A 70 0.36 21.51 -11.32
CA ALA A 70 0.86 22.20 -10.14
C ALA A 70 2.33 22.59 -10.33
N SER A 71 3.18 21.67 -10.80
CA SER A 71 4.59 21.96 -11.09
C SER A 71 4.76 23.08 -12.13
N ARG A 72 3.96 23.06 -13.20
CA ARG A 72 3.95 24.11 -14.24
C ARG A 72 3.52 25.45 -13.66
N MET A 73 2.39 25.50 -12.95
CA MET A 73 1.87 26.72 -12.34
C MET A 73 2.87 27.32 -11.35
N MET A 74 3.52 26.50 -10.52
CA MET A 74 4.53 26.96 -9.57
C MET A 74 5.75 27.53 -10.29
N LYS A 75 6.20 26.88 -11.36
CA LYS A 75 7.31 27.37 -12.16
C LYS A 75 6.99 28.68 -12.87
N GLU A 76 5.78 28.85 -13.37
CA GLU A 76 5.33 30.09 -14.05
C GLU A 76 5.25 31.26 -13.07
N ASN A 77 4.67 31.05 -11.88
CA ASN A 77 4.48 32.10 -10.89
C ASN A 77 5.75 32.44 -10.11
N PHE A 78 6.56 31.45 -9.72
CA PHE A 78 7.70 31.63 -8.82
C PHE A 78 9.07 31.40 -9.46
N GLY A 79 9.12 30.93 -10.71
CA GLY A 79 10.38 30.59 -11.39
C GLY A 79 11.22 31.80 -11.78
N ARG A 80 10.60 32.94 -12.10
CA ARG A 80 11.32 34.17 -12.47
C ARG A 80 12.03 34.82 -11.29
N GLU A 81 11.54 34.59 -10.08
CA GLU A 81 12.11 35.13 -8.83
C GLU A 81 13.16 34.20 -8.21
N GLY A 82 13.48 33.07 -8.86
CA GLY A 82 14.38 32.05 -8.29
C GLY A 82 13.81 31.33 -7.05
N ARG A 83 12.49 31.45 -6.82
CA ARG A 83 11.79 30.89 -5.65
C ARG A 83 11.18 29.51 -5.91
N TYR A 84 11.32 28.99 -7.12
CA TYR A 84 10.90 27.65 -7.49
C TYR A 84 12.11 26.70 -7.56
N VAL A 85 12.04 25.61 -6.79
CA VAL A 85 13.03 24.52 -6.82
C VAL A 85 12.32 23.23 -7.21
N TYR A 86 12.82 22.58 -8.25
CA TYR A 86 12.41 21.23 -8.62
C TYR A 86 13.56 20.28 -8.33
N TYR A 87 13.33 19.35 -7.40
CA TYR A 87 14.30 18.32 -7.05
C TYR A 87 13.74 16.95 -7.43
N ARG A 88 14.58 16.13 -8.06
CA ARG A 88 14.24 14.76 -8.44
C ARG A 88 15.27 13.81 -7.81
N PRO A 89 14.91 13.05 -6.77
CA PRO A 89 15.79 12.04 -6.20
C PRO A 89 16.13 10.96 -7.24
N GLU A 90 17.41 10.61 -7.37
CA GLU A 90 17.86 9.52 -8.26
C GLU A 90 18.40 8.31 -7.47
N GLU A 91 18.55 8.46 -6.16
CA GLU A 91 19.12 7.46 -5.26
C GLU A 91 18.04 6.77 -4.43
N ASN A 92 18.09 5.45 -4.39
CA ASN A 92 17.24 4.61 -3.55
C ASN A 92 18.04 4.09 -2.34
N TYR A 93 17.61 4.49 -1.16
CA TYR A 93 18.18 4.08 0.12
C TYR A 93 17.40 2.92 0.80
N ARG A 94 16.30 2.46 0.18
CA ARG A 94 15.35 1.48 0.75
C ARG A 94 15.59 0.04 0.31
N SER A 95 16.11 -0.19 -0.89
CA SER A 95 16.14 -1.52 -1.52
C SER A 95 17.54 -1.92 -1.95
N LEU A 96 17.89 -3.20 -1.81
CA LEU A 96 19.16 -3.74 -2.30
C LEU A 96 19.28 -3.66 -3.82
N ASP A 97 20.51 -3.79 -4.32
CA ASP A 97 20.86 -3.70 -5.74
C ASP A 97 20.03 -4.65 -6.61
N ALA A 98 19.79 -5.89 -6.18
CA ALA A 98 19.02 -6.86 -6.94
C ALA A 98 17.59 -6.37 -7.25
N VAL A 99 16.92 -5.78 -6.26
CA VAL A 99 15.56 -5.23 -6.42
C VAL A 99 15.58 -3.99 -7.31
N ILE A 100 16.53 -3.08 -7.10
CA ILE A 100 16.69 -1.87 -7.93
C ILE A 100 16.96 -2.25 -9.39
N ASN A 101 17.87 -3.19 -9.63
CA ASN A 101 18.24 -3.62 -10.98
C ASN A 101 17.10 -4.33 -11.69
N PHE A 102 16.35 -5.18 -10.98
CA PHE A 102 15.17 -5.83 -11.53
C PHE A 102 14.07 -4.82 -11.88
N ALA A 103 13.75 -3.90 -10.97
CA ALA A 103 12.78 -2.84 -11.22
C ALA A 103 13.20 -1.97 -12.42
N ASN A 104 14.47 -1.56 -12.46
CA ASN A 104 15.03 -0.83 -13.59
C ASN A 104 14.84 -1.59 -14.90
N PHE A 105 15.23 -2.86 -14.95
CA PHE A 105 15.10 -3.68 -16.16
C PHE A 105 13.64 -3.84 -16.61
N LEU A 106 12.73 -4.10 -15.69
CA LEU A 106 11.32 -4.37 -16.00
C LEU A 106 10.59 -3.09 -16.42
N PHE A 107 10.62 -2.05 -15.57
CA PHE A 107 9.78 -0.87 -15.78
C PHE A 107 10.28 0.03 -16.90
N GLN A 108 11.57 0.01 -17.23
CA GLN A 108 12.05 0.67 -18.46
C GLN A 108 11.39 0.14 -19.74
N LYS A 109 10.95 -1.12 -19.74
CA LYS A 109 10.29 -1.75 -20.89
C LYS A 109 8.77 -1.55 -20.89
N VAL A 110 8.16 -1.44 -19.71
CA VAL A 110 6.69 -1.45 -19.54
C VAL A 110 6.13 -0.04 -19.36
N MET A 111 6.84 0.85 -18.67
CA MET A 111 6.42 2.23 -18.39
C MET A 111 7.10 3.20 -19.35
N THR A 112 6.68 3.12 -20.62
CA THR A 112 7.22 3.92 -21.73
C THR A 112 6.39 5.17 -22.02
N GLY A 113 5.68 5.71 -21.02
CA GLY A 113 4.90 6.93 -21.18
C GLY A 113 5.76 8.09 -21.69
N SER A 114 5.16 8.96 -22.50
CA SER A 114 5.78 10.22 -22.94
C SER A 114 5.25 11.40 -22.11
N ARG A 115 5.88 12.57 -22.25
CA ARG A 115 5.37 13.81 -21.63
C ARG A 115 4.01 14.24 -22.19
N GLU A 116 3.66 13.78 -23.39
CA GLU A 116 2.38 14.06 -24.05
C GLU A 116 1.29 13.05 -23.65
N ASP A 117 1.67 11.92 -23.03
CA ASP A 117 0.72 10.95 -22.52
C ASP A 117 0.15 11.43 -21.18
N ASN A 118 -1.14 11.75 -21.18
CA ASN A 118 -1.88 12.17 -19.99
C ASN A 118 -2.23 11.01 -19.04
N LEU A 119 -2.07 9.76 -19.49
CA LEU A 119 -2.45 8.55 -18.74
C LEU A 119 -1.27 7.62 -18.47
N LYS A 120 -0.07 7.95 -18.96
CA LYS A 120 1.11 7.11 -18.81
C LYS A 120 2.26 7.91 -18.21
N THR A 121 2.95 7.28 -17.27
CA THR A 121 4.17 7.82 -16.68
C THR A 121 5.37 7.13 -17.31
N SER A 122 6.47 7.88 -17.51
CA SER A 122 7.76 7.31 -17.85
C SER A 122 8.46 6.79 -16.60
N TYR A 123 9.04 5.60 -16.69
CA TYR A 123 9.87 5.12 -15.59
C TYR A 123 11.24 5.80 -15.58
N ILE A 124 11.68 6.19 -14.39
CA ILE A 124 12.99 6.80 -14.15
C ILE A 124 13.83 5.80 -13.39
N ARG A 125 15.07 5.61 -13.85
CA ARG A 125 16.00 4.67 -13.21
C ARG A 125 16.48 5.20 -11.88
N PHE A 126 16.58 4.31 -10.90
CA PHE A 126 17.22 4.59 -9.62
C PHE A 126 18.61 3.97 -9.53
N LYS A 127 19.50 4.62 -8.78
CA LYS A 127 20.80 4.11 -8.34
C LYS A 127 20.72 3.66 -6.88
N LYS A 128 21.56 2.71 -6.47
CA LYS A 128 21.70 2.33 -5.06
C LYS A 128 22.37 3.49 -4.31
N GLY A 129 21.68 4.09 -3.34
CA GLY A 129 22.24 5.12 -2.46
C GLY A 129 22.71 4.58 -1.09
N ARG A 130 22.27 3.37 -0.74
CA ARG A 130 22.63 2.69 0.53
C ARG A 130 24.05 2.10 0.50
N GLU A 131 24.76 2.24 1.62
CA GLU A 131 26.15 1.80 1.81
C GLU A 131 26.28 0.41 2.46
N ASP A 132 25.45 -0.56 2.07
CA ASP A 132 25.57 -1.95 2.55
C ASP A 132 26.24 -2.88 1.53
N LYS A 133 26.87 -3.94 2.04
CA LYS A 133 27.50 -5.02 1.26
C LYS A 133 26.58 -6.22 1.03
N GLN A 134 25.34 -6.18 1.54
CA GLN A 134 24.40 -7.28 1.38
C GLN A 134 24.01 -7.44 -0.09
N LYS A 135 23.93 -8.69 -0.54
CA LYS A 135 23.44 -9.04 -1.88
C LYS A 135 21.99 -9.49 -1.75
N GLY A 136 21.10 -8.82 -2.46
CA GLY A 136 19.72 -9.24 -2.57
C GLY A 136 19.55 -10.32 -3.65
N GLU A 137 18.38 -10.94 -3.67
CA GLU A 137 17.97 -11.84 -4.74
C GLU A 137 16.55 -11.51 -5.19
N VAL A 138 16.30 -11.65 -6.50
CA VAL A 138 14.96 -11.58 -7.07
C VAL A 138 14.72 -12.90 -7.80
N GLY A 139 13.68 -13.63 -7.39
CA GLY A 139 13.30 -14.91 -7.96
C GLY A 139 11.90 -14.88 -8.56
N ILE A 140 11.71 -15.57 -9.69
CA ILE A 140 10.40 -15.81 -10.29
C ILE A 140 10.09 -17.30 -10.11
N LEU A 141 9.03 -17.59 -9.34
CA LEU A 141 8.54 -18.95 -9.15
C LEU A 141 7.49 -19.24 -10.22
N LEU A 142 7.77 -20.22 -11.09
CA LEU A 142 6.86 -20.66 -12.14
C LEU A 142 6.32 -22.05 -11.81
N SER A 143 5.07 -22.10 -11.37
CA SER A 143 4.36 -23.36 -11.17
C SER A 143 4.02 -23.98 -12.52
N ARG A 144 4.46 -25.23 -12.74
CA ARG A 144 4.11 -25.99 -13.94
C ARG A 144 3.38 -27.26 -13.52
N SER A 145 2.21 -27.48 -14.11
CA SER A 145 1.51 -28.75 -14.00
C SER A 145 1.64 -29.52 -15.33
N PRO A 146 2.05 -30.80 -15.32
CA PRO A 146 2.13 -31.60 -16.54
C PRO A 146 0.76 -31.92 -17.15
N LYS A 147 -0.34 -31.70 -16.41
CA LYS A 147 -1.71 -31.87 -16.90
C LYS A 147 -2.46 -30.54 -16.81
N LYS A 148 -3.43 -30.32 -17.69
CA LYS A 148 -4.32 -29.16 -17.62
C LYS A 148 -5.18 -29.27 -16.36
N ILE A 149 -4.83 -28.51 -15.33
CA ILE A 149 -5.60 -28.41 -14.08
C ILE A 149 -6.47 -27.14 -14.10
N GLY A 150 -7.60 -27.19 -13.39
CA GLY A 150 -8.48 -26.02 -13.26
C GLY A 150 -7.82 -24.86 -12.53
N ALA A 151 -8.30 -23.63 -12.77
CA ALA A 151 -7.72 -22.41 -12.22
C ALA A 151 -7.63 -22.42 -10.68
N GLN A 152 -8.60 -23.02 -9.99
CA GLN A 152 -8.57 -23.16 -8.54
C GLN A 152 -7.41 -24.05 -8.06
N LYS A 153 -7.22 -25.23 -8.66
CA LYS A 153 -6.12 -26.13 -8.31
C LYS A 153 -4.75 -25.52 -8.62
N MET A 154 -4.67 -24.67 -9.66
CA MET A 154 -3.44 -23.93 -9.95
C MET A 154 -3.12 -22.94 -8.83
N ARG A 155 -4.12 -22.19 -8.32
CA ARG A 155 -3.94 -21.27 -7.18
C ARG A 155 -3.52 -22.00 -5.90
N GLU A 156 -4.07 -23.19 -5.65
CA GLU A 156 -3.67 -24.03 -4.52
C GLU A 156 -2.19 -24.46 -4.65
N LEU A 157 -1.77 -24.87 -5.85
CA LEU A 157 -0.36 -25.20 -6.13
C LEU A 157 0.57 -23.99 -5.96
N ASP A 158 0.17 -22.83 -6.48
CA ASP A 158 0.93 -21.57 -6.32
C ASP A 158 1.10 -21.19 -4.85
N ALA A 159 0.04 -21.31 -4.06
CA ALA A 159 0.05 -21.04 -2.62
C ALA A 159 0.98 -21.99 -1.86
N GLU A 160 0.97 -23.28 -2.21
CA GLU A 160 1.85 -24.29 -1.61
C GLU A 160 3.33 -24.05 -1.95
N ILE A 161 3.64 -23.73 -3.20
CA ILE A 161 5.01 -23.39 -3.62
C ILE A 161 5.49 -22.11 -2.94
N MET A 162 4.63 -21.08 -2.85
CA MET A 162 4.91 -19.85 -2.13
C MET A 162 5.22 -20.13 -0.65
N GLY A 163 4.36 -20.90 0.04
CA GLY A 163 4.57 -21.28 1.43
C GLY A 163 5.89 -22.03 1.66
N GLY A 164 6.23 -22.96 0.77
CA GLY A 164 7.53 -23.66 0.81
C GLY A 164 8.72 -22.72 0.61
N LYS A 165 8.63 -21.75 -0.32
CA LYS A 165 9.70 -20.77 -0.50
C LYS A 165 9.85 -19.89 0.73
N ILE A 166 8.76 -19.41 1.33
CA ILE A 166 8.79 -18.60 2.55
C ILE A 166 9.49 -19.37 3.67
N GLN A 167 9.13 -20.64 3.90
CA GLN A 167 9.80 -21.49 4.90
C GLN A 167 11.30 -21.64 4.66
N SER A 168 11.74 -21.71 3.39
CA SER A 168 13.17 -21.80 3.06
C SER A 168 13.96 -20.52 3.38
N ILE A 169 13.29 -19.36 3.38
CA ILE A 169 13.90 -18.04 3.61
C ILE A 169 14.04 -17.78 5.10
N VAL A 170 13.01 -18.12 5.89
CA VAL A 170 13.00 -17.87 7.34
C VAL A 170 14.14 -18.65 8.01
N GLY A 171 14.92 -17.95 8.85
CA GLY A 171 16.12 -18.49 9.51
C GLY A 171 17.36 -18.62 8.63
N SER A 172 17.20 -18.83 7.31
CA SER A 172 18.34 -19.02 6.39
C SER A 172 18.85 -17.70 5.81
N SER A 173 17.94 -16.79 5.46
CA SER A 173 18.29 -15.48 4.90
C SER A 173 18.59 -14.47 6.01
N LEU A 174 19.39 -13.47 5.68
CA LEU A 174 19.83 -12.43 6.61
C LEU A 174 19.12 -11.11 6.31
N VAL A 175 18.70 -10.39 7.35
CA VAL A 175 18.02 -9.10 7.29
C VAL A 175 18.77 -8.09 8.15
N PHE A 176 19.04 -6.91 7.61
CA PHE A 176 19.64 -5.81 8.37
C PHE A 176 18.60 -5.13 9.25
N ASP A 177 18.80 -5.18 10.57
CA ASP A 177 18.00 -4.48 11.57
C ASP A 177 18.60 -3.08 11.81
N LYS A 178 17.85 -2.04 11.41
CA LYS A 178 18.30 -0.65 11.53
C LYS A 178 18.38 -0.15 12.97
N GLU A 179 17.54 -0.68 13.86
CA GLU A 179 17.50 -0.24 15.26
C GLU A 179 18.70 -0.81 16.03
N LYS A 180 19.07 -2.06 15.73
CA LYS A 180 20.20 -2.74 16.37
C LYS A 180 21.53 -2.48 15.65
N GLY A 181 21.49 -2.05 14.39
CA GLY A 181 22.68 -1.89 13.56
C GLY A 181 23.34 -3.21 13.18
N GLU A 182 22.61 -4.32 13.28
CA GLU A 182 23.13 -5.68 13.11
C GLU A 182 22.36 -6.44 12.03
N THR A 183 22.99 -7.48 11.49
CA THR A 183 22.36 -8.38 10.53
C THR A 183 21.89 -9.64 11.24
N LEU A 184 20.58 -9.89 11.25
CA LEU A 184 19.94 -10.98 11.97
C LEU A 184 19.30 -11.99 11.01
N PRO A 185 19.07 -13.25 11.44
CA PRO A 185 18.29 -14.22 10.66
C PRO A 185 16.86 -13.72 10.42
N CYS A 186 16.37 -13.93 9.21
CA CYS A 186 15.03 -13.55 8.78
C CYS A 186 13.96 -14.21 9.65
N GLN A 187 13.01 -13.41 10.13
CA GLN A 187 11.86 -13.83 10.90
C GLN A 187 10.57 -13.71 10.08
N TRP A 188 9.48 -14.36 10.52
CA TRP A 188 8.17 -14.29 9.85
C TRP A 188 7.68 -12.85 9.63
N LYS A 189 7.95 -11.96 10.59
CA LYS A 189 7.55 -10.53 10.55
C LYS A 189 8.25 -9.74 9.44
N ASP A 190 9.38 -10.23 8.91
CA ASP A 190 10.15 -9.56 7.87
C ASP A 190 9.61 -9.88 6.45
N ILE A 191 8.61 -10.75 6.36
CA ILE A 191 8.04 -11.21 5.09
C ILE A 191 6.65 -10.60 4.89
N ALA A 192 6.44 -9.99 3.73
CA ALA A 192 5.15 -9.49 3.28
C ALA A 192 4.72 -10.19 1.98
N VAL A 193 3.45 -10.58 1.91
CA VAL A 193 2.82 -11.13 0.71
C VAL A 193 1.84 -10.10 0.15
N LEU A 194 2.14 -9.56 -1.04
CA LEU A 194 1.32 -8.56 -1.70
C LEU A 194 0.41 -9.23 -2.73
N LEU A 195 -0.89 -8.96 -2.64
CA LEU A 195 -1.91 -9.48 -3.55
C LEU A 195 -2.62 -8.33 -4.25
N ARG A 196 -2.86 -8.47 -5.57
CA ARG A 196 -3.64 -7.49 -6.34
C ARG A 196 -5.11 -7.49 -5.94
N ASP A 197 -5.67 -8.68 -5.71
CA ASP A 197 -7.04 -8.91 -5.28
C ASP A 197 -7.08 -10.07 -4.26
N ARG A 198 -8.25 -10.29 -3.64
CA ARG A 198 -8.43 -11.28 -2.58
C ARG A 198 -8.88 -12.66 -3.07
N ASN A 199 -8.97 -12.90 -4.37
CA ASN A 199 -9.53 -14.15 -4.90
C ASN A 199 -8.68 -15.38 -4.57
N SER A 200 -7.37 -15.19 -4.40
CA SER A 200 -6.42 -16.25 -4.03
C SER A 200 -6.19 -16.35 -2.52
N LEU A 201 -6.78 -15.45 -1.72
CA LEU A 201 -6.54 -15.40 -0.28
C LEU A 201 -6.92 -16.71 0.44
N PRO A 202 -8.08 -17.34 0.17
CA PRO A 202 -8.44 -18.58 0.86
C PRO A 202 -7.44 -19.72 0.63
N GLN A 203 -6.87 -19.82 -0.58
CA GLN A 203 -5.87 -20.84 -0.91
C GLN A 203 -4.54 -20.57 -0.21
N ILE A 204 -4.14 -19.29 -0.11
CA ILE A 204 -2.93 -18.89 0.62
C ILE A 204 -3.09 -19.17 2.11
N GLU A 205 -4.23 -18.80 2.71
CA GLU A 205 -4.52 -19.07 4.12
C GLU A 205 -4.53 -20.58 4.43
N ALA A 206 -5.10 -21.40 3.53
CA ALA A 206 -5.09 -22.84 3.66
C ALA A 206 -3.67 -23.42 3.60
N ALA A 207 -2.85 -22.99 2.64
CA ALA A 207 -1.45 -23.43 2.52
C ALA A 207 -0.61 -23.00 3.74
N PHE A 208 -0.84 -21.79 4.26
CA PHE A 208 -0.12 -21.31 5.44
C PHE A 208 -0.52 -22.07 6.70
N LYS A 209 -1.82 -22.35 6.89
CA LYS A 209 -2.30 -23.22 7.97
C LYS A 209 -1.70 -24.62 7.88
N HIS A 210 -1.72 -25.22 6.69
CA HIS A 210 -1.16 -26.56 6.44
C HIS A 210 0.35 -26.61 6.76
N ARG A 211 1.09 -25.53 6.50
CA ARG A 211 2.53 -25.41 6.76
C ARG A 211 2.90 -24.84 8.13
N ASN A 212 1.92 -24.55 8.99
CA ASN A 212 2.12 -23.85 10.27
C ASN A 212 2.88 -22.52 10.14
N ILE A 213 2.63 -21.77 9.06
CA ILE A 213 3.17 -20.43 8.84
C ILE A 213 2.27 -19.41 9.56
N PRO A 214 2.77 -18.62 10.52
CA PRO A 214 1.98 -17.56 11.15
C PRO A 214 1.76 -16.42 10.15
N TYR A 215 0.53 -15.89 10.09
CA TYR A 215 0.18 -14.78 9.21
C TYR A 215 -0.86 -13.85 9.83
N VAL A 216 -0.90 -12.62 9.32
CA VAL A 216 -1.92 -11.62 9.62
C VAL A 216 -2.41 -11.03 8.29
N VAL A 217 -3.73 -10.95 8.12
CA VAL A 217 -4.35 -10.32 6.95
C VAL A 217 -4.72 -8.88 7.30
N ILE A 218 -4.10 -7.91 6.64
CA ILE A 218 -4.37 -6.48 6.87
C ILE A 218 -5.61 -6.04 6.07
N GLY A 219 -6.51 -5.32 6.75
CA GLY A 219 -7.71 -4.72 6.14
C GLY A 219 -8.87 -5.70 5.93
N SER A 220 -9.09 -6.61 6.89
CA SER A 220 -10.16 -7.61 6.83
C SER A 220 -11.54 -6.98 6.62
N LYS A 221 -12.16 -7.30 5.48
CA LYS A 221 -13.62 -7.36 5.37
C LYS A 221 -14.02 -8.74 5.82
N GLY A 222 -15.03 -8.83 6.68
CA GLY A 222 -15.47 -10.10 7.25
C GLY A 222 -15.64 -10.08 8.76
N LEU A 223 -15.43 -8.95 9.44
CA LEU A 223 -15.78 -8.82 10.87
C LEU A 223 -17.21 -9.31 11.11
N PHE A 224 -18.19 -8.85 10.33
CA PHE A 224 -19.59 -9.29 10.44
C PHE A 224 -19.85 -10.74 10.00
N GLU A 225 -18.91 -11.37 9.31
CA GLU A 225 -19.02 -12.75 8.84
C GLU A 225 -18.32 -13.73 9.80
N THR A 226 -17.52 -13.25 10.74
CA THR A 226 -16.89 -14.14 11.71
C THR A 226 -17.95 -14.78 12.62
N PRO A 227 -17.79 -16.06 12.99
CA PRO A 227 -18.74 -16.73 13.87
C PRO A 227 -19.04 -15.96 15.15
N GLU A 228 -18.03 -15.31 15.72
CA GLU A 228 -18.12 -14.56 16.98
C GLU A 228 -19.00 -13.31 16.85
N VAL A 229 -18.86 -12.57 15.76
CA VAL A 229 -19.66 -11.36 15.52
C VAL A 229 -21.07 -11.70 15.07
N ARG A 230 -21.23 -12.78 14.29
CA ARG A 230 -22.57 -13.31 13.95
C ARG A 230 -23.32 -13.76 15.21
N LEU A 231 -22.61 -14.37 16.16
CA LEU A 231 -23.17 -14.73 17.46
C LEU A 231 -23.59 -13.49 18.26
N LEU A 232 -22.71 -12.49 18.40
CA LEU A 232 -23.05 -11.23 19.08
C LEU A 232 -24.26 -10.52 18.42
N TYR A 233 -24.31 -10.52 17.09
CA TYR A 233 -25.45 -9.96 16.35
C TYR A 233 -26.74 -10.73 16.62
N ALA A 234 -26.69 -12.07 16.64
CA ALA A 234 -27.84 -12.90 16.99
C ALA A 234 -28.34 -12.65 18.42
N ILE A 235 -27.43 -12.48 19.40
CA ILE A 235 -27.77 -12.11 20.78
C ILE A 235 -28.54 -10.78 20.78
N LEU A 236 -27.98 -9.74 20.17
CA LEU A 236 -28.58 -8.40 20.16
C LEU A 236 -29.93 -8.39 19.45
N LYS A 237 -30.07 -9.16 18.37
CA LYS A 237 -31.32 -9.25 17.60
C LYS A 237 -32.42 -9.98 18.39
N PHE A 238 -32.08 -11.08 19.07
CA PHE A 238 -33.00 -11.78 19.97
C PHE A 238 -33.43 -10.94 21.18
N LEU A 239 -32.48 -10.19 21.79
CA LEU A 239 -32.82 -9.27 22.90
C LEU A 239 -33.78 -8.14 22.46
N ARG A 240 -33.69 -7.70 21.20
CA ARG A 240 -34.59 -6.69 20.64
C ARG A 240 -35.96 -7.28 20.30
N ASP A 241 -35.99 -8.50 19.78
CA ASP A 241 -37.19 -9.21 19.38
C ASP A 241 -37.10 -10.70 19.75
N PRO A 242 -37.66 -11.08 20.91
CA PRO A 242 -37.64 -12.47 21.37
C PRO A 242 -38.43 -13.44 20.50
N THR A 243 -39.18 -12.97 19.49
CA THR A 243 -39.93 -13.81 18.56
C THR A 243 -39.16 -14.17 17.28
N ASP A 244 -37.91 -13.72 17.16
CA ASP A 244 -37.04 -14.07 16.04
C ASP A 244 -36.43 -15.48 16.21
N ASP A 245 -37.16 -16.47 15.71
CA ASP A 245 -36.78 -17.89 15.74
C ASP A 245 -35.37 -18.15 15.16
N LEU A 246 -34.95 -17.41 14.13
CA LEU A 246 -33.63 -17.60 13.52
C LEU A 246 -32.49 -17.15 14.44
N SER A 247 -32.70 -16.03 15.14
CA SER A 247 -31.73 -15.55 16.14
C SER A 247 -31.70 -16.48 17.35
N PHE A 248 -32.87 -16.95 17.79
CA PHE A 248 -32.98 -17.93 18.87
C PHE A 248 -32.27 -19.26 18.53
N LEU A 249 -32.51 -19.83 17.35
CA LEU A 249 -31.81 -21.04 16.89
C LEU A 249 -30.30 -20.82 16.75
N SER A 250 -29.87 -19.66 16.25
CA SER A 250 -28.44 -19.33 16.17
C SER A 250 -27.75 -19.29 17.54
N LEU A 251 -28.48 -18.92 18.59
CA LEU A 251 -28.01 -18.97 19.99
C LEU A 251 -27.97 -20.40 20.53
N LEU A 252 -29.00 -21.20 20.25
CA LEU A 252 -29.11 -22.60 20.68
C LEU A 252 -28.09 -23.54 20.04
N PHE A 253 -27.57 -23.19 18.85
CA PHE A 253 -26.52 -23.96 18.17
C PHE A 253 -25.13 -23.33 18.30
N SER A 254 -25.01 -22.26 19.10
CA SER A 254 -23.74 -21.59 19.30
C SER A 254 -22.85 -22.36 20.30
N PRO A 255 -21.52 -22.20 20.22
CA PRO A 255 -20.57 -22.79 21.18
C PRO A 255 -20.82 -22.37 22.64
N CYS A 256 -21.60 -21.31 22.88
CA CYS A 256 -21.97 -20.83 24.21
C CYS A 256 -23.19 -21.55 24.79
N SER A 257 -23.93 -22.29 23.97
CA SER A 257 -25.04 -23.13 24.44
C SER A 257 -24.50 -24.50 24.86
N TYR A 258 -24.99 -25.01 25.98
CA TYR A 258 -24.67 -26.37 26.46
C TYR A 258 -25.59 -27.44 25.85
N LEU A 259 -26.38 -27.09 24.83
CA LEU A 259 -27.36 -27.98 24.23
C LEU A 259 -26.77 -28.72 23.04
N SER A 260 -26.96 -30.03 23.02
CA SER A 260 -26.56 -30.87 21.90
C SER A 260 -27.57 -30.77 20.76
N SER A 261 -27.15 -31.04 19.53
CA SER A 261 -28.03 -31.01 18.34
C SER A 261 -29.23 -31.96 18.42
N LYS A 262 -29.23 -32.89 19.38
CA LYS A 262 -30.33 -33.82 19.65
C LYS A 262 -31.42 -33.25 20.56
N GLU A 263 -31.15 -32.16 21.29
CA GLU A 263 -32.09 -31.56 22.23
C GLU A 263 -32.88 -30.39 21.61
N VAL A 264 -32.48 -29.94 20.42
CA VAL A 264 -33.08 -28.79 19.69
C VAL A 264 -34.01 -29.24 18.55
N ASN A 265 -34.03 -30.53 18.20
CA ASN A 265 -34.99 -31.14 17.27
C ASN A 265 -36.16 -31.78 18.02
#